data_AF-A0A554JIS6-F1
#
_entry.id   AF-A0A554JIS6-F1
#
_cell.length_a   1.000
_cell.length_b   1.000
_cell.length_c   1.000
_cell.angle_alpha   90.00
_cell.angle_beta   90.00
_cell.angle_gamma   90.00
#
_symmetry.space_group_name_H-M   'P 1'
#
loop_
_entity.id
_entity.type
_entity.pdbx_description
1 polymer ?
#
loop_
_entity_poly.entity_id
_entity_poly.type
_entity_poly.pdbx_seq_one_letter_code
_entity_poly.pdbx_strand_id
1 'polypeptide(L)'
;MRMPLWLWSLTGVAIIAVALYAAVLAGWVFSTPPVPDSVFCTQDAMQCPDGSYVGRTGPNCEFVCPVTTTPTTPTQVTVEAQIGKSATALGVDILPLEVVEDSRCPVDVQCVWAGRVSVSVRIHSAMGESTMTFTPGTPVTTEAQTITLLDVKPSPYAGVTIKQSQYVFIFQIEKRK
;
A
#
# COMPACT_ATOMS: atom_id res chain seq x y z
N MET A 1 -79.40 -37.98 -47.97
CA MET A 1 -79.12 -36.54 -47.79
C MET A 1 -77.61 -36.34 -47.75
N ARG A 2 -77.03 -35.73 -48.79
CA ARG A 2 -75.59 -35.40 -48.87
C ARG A 2 -75.38 -34.06 -48.17
N MET A 3 -74.68 -34.05 -47.04
CA MET A 3 -74.27 -32.82 -46.36
C MET A 3 -73.31 -32.05 -47.29
N PRO A 4 -73.50 -30.74 -47.53
CA PRO A 4 -72.74 -30.01 -48.53
C PRO A 4 -71.28 -29.79 -48.09
N LEU A 5 -70.32 -30.00 -49.00
CA LEU A 5 -68.87 -30.10 -48.73
C LEU A 5 -68.27 -28.90 -47.96
N TRP A 6 -68.86 -27.72 -48.00
CA TRP A 6 -68.37 -26.53 -47.28
C TRP A 6 -68.48 -26.62 -45.75
N LEU A 7 -69.34 -27.50 -45.22
CA LEU A 7 -69.50 -27.72 -43.77
C LEU A 7 -68.30 -28.50 -43.17
N TRP A 8 -67.62 -29.32 -43.98
CA TRP A 8 -66.38 -30.01 -43.58
C TRP A 8 -65.16 -29.08 -43.64
N SER A 9 -65.19 -28.05 -44.50
CA SER A 9 -64.12 -27.04 -44.58
C SER A 9 -64.11 -26.12 -43.36
N LEU A 10 -65.27 -25.70 -42.85
CA LEU A 10 -65.36 -24.81 -41.68
C LEU A 10 -64.97 -25.48 -40.36
N THR A 11 -65.30 -26.77 -40.21
CA THR A 11 -64.91 -27.55 -39.03
C THR A 11 -63.41 -27.85 -39.00
N GLY A 12 -62.79 -28.10 -40.16
CA GLY A 12 -61.34 -28.26 -40.27
C GLY A 12 -60.55 -26.99 -39.89
N VAL A 13 -61.00 -25.82 -40.35
CA VAL A 13 -60.35 -24.53 -40.02
C VAL A 13 -60.44 -24.20 -38.53
N ALA A 14 -61.57 -24.49 -37.89
CA ALA A 14 -61.73 -24.29 -36.45
C ALA A 14 -60.79 -25.19 -35.62
N ILE A 15 -60.61 -26.45 -36.00
CA ILE A 15 -59.71 -27.38 -35.30
C ILE A 15 -58.25 -26.93 -35.45
N ILE A 16 -57.85 -26.49 -36.66
CA ILE A 16 -56.49 -25.98 -36.90
C ILE A 16 -56.24 -24.71 -36.08
N ALA A 17 -57.19 -23.78 -36.01
CA ALA A 17 -57.05 -22.56 -35.22
C ALA A 17 -56.93 -22.85 -33.71
N VAL A 18 -57.71 -23.80 -33.18
CA VAL A 18 -57.63 -24.21 -31.78
C VAL A 18 -56.30 -24.92 -31.47
N ALA A 19 -55.83 -25.79 -32.38
CA ALA A 19 -54.54 -26.46 -32.22
C ALA A 19 -53.36 -25.48 -32.25
N LEU A 20 -53.38 -24.48 -33.15
CA LEU A 20 -52.38 -23.42 -33.20
C LEU A 20 -52.42 -22.53 -31.96
N TYR A 21 -53.62 -22.18 -31.48
CA TYR A 21 -53.77 -21.39 -30.26
C TYR A 21 -53.26 -22.13 -29.02
N ALA A 22 -53.55 -23.43 -28.91
CA ALA A 22 -53.04 -24.29 -27.85
C ALA A 22 -51.51 -24.45 -27.92
N ALA A 23 -50.93 -24.58 -29.12
CA ALA A 23 -49.48 -24.66 -29.29
C ALA A 23 -48.77 -23.36 -28.92
N VAL A 24 -49.36 -22.20 -29.26
CA VAL A 24 -48.85 -20.89 -28.83
C VAL A 24 -48.97 -20.76 -27.31
N LEU A 25 -50.13 -21.06 -26.71
CA LEU A 25 -50.28 -21.02 -25.25
C LEU A 25 -49.30 -21.96 -24.53
N ALA A 26 -49.04 -23.15 -25.05
CA ALA A 26 -48.04 -24.06 -24.51
C ALA A 26 -46.63 -23.45 -24.60
N GLY A 27 -46.24 -22.85 -25.75
CA GLY A 27 -44.93 -22.22 -25.90
C GLY A 27 -44.64 -21.10 -24.89
N TRP A 28 -45.67 -20.33 -24.51
CA TRP A 28 -45.55 -19.25 -23.52
C TRP A 28 -45.47 -19.76 -22.08
N VAL A 29 -46.17 -20.85 -21.75
CA VAL A 29 -46.17 -21.41 -20.37
C VAL A 29 -44.87 -22.18 -20.07
N PHE A 30 -44.23 -22.77 -21.07
CA PHE A 30 -43.03 -23.60 -20.87
C PHE A 30 -41.69 -22.84 -20.83
N SER A 31 -41.71 -21.52 -21.00
CA SER A 31 -40.49 -20.69 -20.96
C SER A 31 -40.24 -20.12 -19.55
N THR A 32 -40.03 -20.98 -18.56
CA THR A 32 -39.54 -20.53 -17.24
C THR A 32 -38.02 -20.32 -17.32
N PRO A 33 -37.48 -19.12 -17.02
CA PRO A 33 -36.05 -18.93 -16.93
C PRO A 33 -35.49 -19.81 -15.79
N PRO A 34 -34.35 -20.50 -15.99
CA PRO A 34 -33.73 -21.28 -14.93
C PRO A 34 -33.39 -20.36 -13.76
N VAL A 35 -33.88 -20.70 -12.57
CA VAL A 35 -33.50 -20.00 -11.34
C VAL A 35 -32.03 -20.36 -11.06
N PRO A 36 -31.13 -19.37 -10.87
CA PRO A 36 -29.73 -19.66 -10.58
C PRO A 36 -29.62 -20.37 -9.23
N ASP A 37 -28.89 -21.48 -9.19
CA ASP A 37 -28.63 -22.23 -7.97
C ASP A 37 -27.96 -21.33 -6.93
N SER A 38 -28.59 -21.19 -5.77
CA SER A 38 -28.06 -20.39 -4.67
C SER A 38 -26.83 -21.06 -4.07
N VAL A 39 -25.67 -20.43 -4.18
CA VAL A 39 -24.43 -20.90 -3.55
C VAL A 39 -24.58 -20.83 -2.03
N PHE A 40 -24.45 -21.97 -1.35
CA PHE A 40 -24.46 -22.01 0.11
C PHE A 40 -23.10 -21.56 0.65
N CYS A 41 -23.16 -20.45 1.37
CA CYS A 41 -22.04 -19.77 2.00
C CYS A 41 -21.83 -20.33 3.44
N THR A 42 -20.67 -20.90 3.78
CA THR A 42 -20.46 -21.59 5.08
C THR A 42 -19.96 -20.72 6.26
N GLN A 43 -19.65 -19.44 6.05
CA GLN A 43 -19.07 -18.52 7.06
C GLN A 43 -19.43 -17.05 6.82
N ASP A 44 -20.29 -16.40 7.59
CA ASP A 44 -20.80 -15.06 7.23
C ASP A 44 -19.88 -13.86 7.52
N ALA A 45 -18.72 -14.11 8.14
CA ALA A 45 -17.75 -13.06 8.47
C ALA A 45 -16.31 -13.57 8.29
N MET A 46 -15.43 -12.66 7.86
CA MET A 46 -14.00 -12.92 7.76
C MET A 46 -13.24 -11.79 8.46
N GLN A 47 -12.26 -12.15 9.29
CA GLN A 47 -11.36 -11.17 9.90
C GLN A 47 -10.27 -10.79 8.89
N CYS A 48 -10.15 -9.49 8.62
CA CYS A 48 -9.10 -8.95 7.77
C CYS A 48 -7.78 -8.80 8.55
N PRO A 49 -6.63 -8.67 7.87
CA PRO A 49 -5.33 -8.48 8.51
C PRO A 49 -5.21 -7.24 9.41
N ASP A 50 -6.10 -6.26 9.23
CA ASP A 50 -6.22 -5.07 10.08
C ASP A 50 -7.00 -5.32 11.39
N GLY A 51 -7.52 -6.54 11.59
CA GLY A 51 -8.32 -6.94 12.73
C GLY A 51 -9.81 -6.61 12.59
N SER A 52 -10.23 -5.88 11.55
CA SER A 52 -11.64 -5.61 11.26
C SER A 52 -12.34 -6.88 10.74
N TYR A 53 -13.67 -6.94 10.89
CA TYR A 53 -14.49 -8.03 10.36
C TYR A 53 -15.32 -7.52 9.20
N VAL A 54 -15.21 -8.18 8.06
CA VAL A 54 -16.01 -7.89 6.86
C VAL A 54 -17.04 -8.99 6.63
N GLY A 55 -18.21 -8.58 6.17
CA GLY A 55 -19.27 -9.48 5.74
C GLY A 55 -19.12 -9.91 4.28
N ARG A 56 -19.88 -10.94 3.88
CA ARG A 56 -19.92 -11.41 2.50
C ARG A 56 -20.47 -10.35 1.56
N THR A 57 -19.84 -10.23 0.40
CA THR A 57 -20.27 -9.36 -0.70
C THR A 57 -20.62 -10.23 -1.92
N GLY A 58 -21.83 -10.04 -2.47
CA GLY A 58 -22.27 -10.66 -3.72
C GLY A 58 -22.75 -12.12 -3.65
N PRO A 59 -23.32 -12.64 -4.75
CA PRO A 59 -23.90 -13.98 -4.84
C PRO A 59 -22.86 -15.12 -4.79
N ASN A 60 -21.57 -14.79 -4.93
CA ASN A 60 -20.45 -15.73 -4.94
C ASN A 60 -19.61 -15.69 -3.66
N CYS A 61 -20.17 -15.20 -2.54
CA CYS A 61 -19.51 -15.30 -1.24
C CYS A 61 -18.12 -14.60 -1.14
N GLU A 62 -17.91 -13.47 -1.82
CA GLU A 62 -16.61 -12.78 -1.87
C GLU A 62 -16.41 -11.87 -0.65
N PHE A 63 -15.19 -11.78 -0.13
CA PHE A 63 -14.83 -10.87 0.96
C PHE A 63 -13.82 -9.84 0.45
N VAL A 64 -14.22 -8.57 0.45
CA VAL A 64 -13.33 -7.47 0.12
C VAL A 64 -12.86 -6.83 1.42
N CYS A 65 -11.60 -7.07 1.78
CA CYS A 65 -10.97 -6.32 2.86
C CYS A 65 -10.64 -4.91 2.35
N PRO A 66 -11.00 -3.84 3.07
CA PRO A 66 -10.46 -2.53 2.77
C PRO A 66 -8.93 -2.59 2.88
N VAL A 67 -8.23 -1.99 1.92
CA VAL A 67 -6.79 -1.76 2.05
C VAL A 67 -6.61 -0.67 3.10
N THR A 68 -6.52 -1.08 4.35
CA THR A 68 -6.19 -0.19 5.44
C THR A 68 -4.73 0.22 5.24
N THR A 69 -4.49 1.37 4.61
CA THR A 69 -3.31 2.18 4.93
C THR A 69 -3.51 2.60 6.37
N THR A 70 -3.22 1.70 7.31
CA THR A 70 -3.27 2.00 8.72
C THR A 70 -2.52 3.31 8.91
N PRO A 71 -3.02 4.30 9.67
CA PRO A 71 -2.17 5.33 10.23
C PRO A 71 -1.31 4.67 11.32
N THR A 72 -0.56 3.63 10.94
CA THR A 72 0.62 3.19 11.65
C THR A 72 1.54 4.38 11.49
N THR A 73 1.49 5.29 12.47
CA THR A 73 2.53 6.30 12.59
C THR A 73 3.82 5.50 12.58
N PRO A 74 4.63 5.61 11.52
CA PRO A 74 5.74 4.72 11.33
C PRO A 74 6.62 4.81 12.58
N THR A 75 6.86 3.67 13.23
CA THR A 75 7.70 3.62 14.44
C THR A 75 9.13 4.05 14.12
N GLN A 76 9.52 3.96 12.85
CA GLN A 76 10.80 4.37 12.29
C GLN A 76 10.57 5.15 10.99
N VAL A 77 11.25 6.28 10.81
CA VAL A 77 11.21 7.10 9.59
C VAL A 77 12.63 7.39 9.16
N THR A 78 12.91 7.21 7.87
CA THR A 78 14.18 7.61 7.25
C THR A 78 14.02 8.96 6.57
N VAL A 79 14.92 9.90 6.84
CA VAL A 79 14.94 11.24 6.26
C VAL A 79 16.32 11.56 5.67
N GLU A 80 16.33 12.34 4.59
CA GLU A 80 17.55 12.88 4.01
C GLU A 80 17.70 14.36 4.39
N ALA A 81 18.92 14.77 4.73
CA ALA A 81 19.24 16.16 5.06
C ALA A 81 20.54 16.60 4.38
N GLN A 82 20.63 17.90 4.08
CA GLN A 82 21.85 18.55 3.59
C GLN A 82 22.36 19.53 4.65
N ILE A 83 23.62 19.94 4.54
CA ILE A 83 24.17 20.97 5.42
C ILE A 83 23.33 22.26 5.35
N GLY A 84 22.94 22.77 6.52
CA GLY A 84 22.12 23.96 6.66
C GLY A 84 20.64 23.79 6.32
N LYS A 85 20.19 22.57 5.94
CA LYS A 85 18.78 22.26 5.69
C LYS A 85 18.25 21.32 6.75
N SER A 86 17.19 21.74 7.44
CA SER A 86 16.54 20.91 8.45
C SER A 86 15.66 19.84 7.82
N ALA A 87 15.68 18.63 8.40
CA ALA A 87 14.73 17.56 8.12
C ALA A 87 13.92 17.26 9.39
N THR A 88 12.60 17.22 9.27
CA THR A 88 11.68 17.02 10.40
C THR A 88 10.93 15.71 10.26
N ALA A 89 10.99 14.87 11.29
CA ALA A 89 10.16 13.67 11.39
C ALA A 89 9.97 13.25 12.85
N LEU A 90 8.83 12.61 13.12
CA LEU A 90 8.46 12.11 14.46
C LEU A 90 8.59 13.15 15.60
N GLY A 91 8.42 14.44 15.29
CA GLY A 91 8.47 15.55 16.25
C GLY A 91 9.89 16.02 16.62
N VAL A 92 10.88 15.70 15.80
CA VAL A 92 12.27 16.17 15.93
C VAL A 92 12.70 16.89 14.66
N ASP A 93 13.37 18.03 14.81
CA ASP A 93 14.07 18.72 13.73
C ASP A 93 15.56 18.40 13.78
N ILE A 94 16.11 17.93 12.65
CA ILE A 94 17.51 17.54 12.49
C ILE A 94 18.17 18.49 11.49
N LEU A 95 19.15 19.25 11.94
CA LEU A 95 19.89 20.22 11.14
C LEU A 95 21.39 19.90 11.12
N PRO A 96 21.91 19.28 10.05
CA PRO A 96 23.35 19.11 9.86
C PRO A 96 24.03 20.48 9.73
N LEU A 97 25.03 20.75 10.57
CA LEU A 97 25.77 22.02 10.60
C LEU A 97 27.05 21.95 9.77
N GLU A 98 27.86 20.91 9.99
CA GLU A 98 29.13 20.74 9.30
C GLU A 98 29.64 19.30 9.41
N VAL A 99 30.49 18.91 8.46
CA VAL A 99 31.28 17.68 8.56
C VAL A 99 32.52 17.98 9.40
N VAL A 100 32.61 17.32 10.56
CA VAL A 100 33.73 17.47 11.50
C VAL A 100 34.97 16.74 11.00
N GLU A 101 34.77 15.52 10.48
CA GLU A 101 35.84 14.71 9.93
C GLU A 101 35.27 13.82 8.81
N ASP A 102 35.97 13.73 7.69
CA ASP A 102 35.71 12.74 6.66
C ASP A 102 37.02 12.06 6.21
N SER A 103 37.28 10.91 6.80
CA SER A 103 38.39 10.00 6.51
C SER A 103 37.87 8.67 5.97
N ARG A 104 36.68 8.66 5.35
CA ARG A 104 36.09 7.46 4.73
C ARG A 104 37.01 6.91 3.65
N CYS A 105 37.07 5.59 3.55
CA CYS A 105 37.86 4.92 2.52
C CYS A 105 37.30 5.24 1.12
N PRO A 106 38.11 5.82 0.21
CA PRO A 106 37.70 6.05 -1.17
C PRO A 106 37.33 4.74 -1.87
N VAL A 107 36.31 4.79 -2.73
CA VAL A 107 35.80 3.59 -3.40
C VAL A 107 36.74 3.03 -4.47
N ASP A 108 37.73 3.81 -4.88
CA ASP A 108 38.75 3.49 -5.89
C ASP A 108 40.10 3.06 -5.28
N VAL A 109 40.16 2.86 -3.96
CA VAL A 109 41.36 2.41 -3.25
C VAL A 109 41.06 1.31 -2.23
N GLN A 110 42.10 0.57 -1.84
CA GLN A 110 42.01 -0.40 -0.76
C GLN A 110 42.64 0.18 0.51
N CYS A 111 41.81 0.52 1.50
CA CYS A 111 42.31 1.00 2.79
C CYS A 111 42.70 -0.16 3.71
N VAL A 112 43.69 0.10 4.57
CA VAL A 112 44.10 -0.81 5.65
C VAL A 112 43.27 -0.62 6.93
N TRP A 113 42.60 0.51 7.07
CA TRP A 113 41.73 0.87 8.21
C TRP A 113 40.34 1.28 7.70
N ALA A 114 39.31 1.18 8.55
CA ALA A 114 37.91 1.34 8.15
C ALA A 114 37.49 2.76 7.72
N GLY A 115 38.30 3.79 8.01
CA GLY A 115 37.93 5.19 7.83
C GLY A 115 36.72 5.60 8.70
N ARG A 116 36.44 6.90 8.83
CA ARG A 116 35.21 7.36 9.48
C ARG A 116 34.70 8.66 8.89
N VAL A 117 33.41 8.91 9.06
CA VAL A 117 32.82 10.25 8.87
C VAL A 117 32.08 10.64 10.13
N SER A 118 32.26 11.89 10.53
CA SER A 118 31.63 12.49 11.70
C SER A 118 30.98 13.81 11.29
N VAL A 119 29.70 13.99 11.59
CA VAL A 119 28.93 15.19 11.27
C VAL A 119 28.39 15.82 12.55
N SER A 120 28.54 17.14 12.68
CA SER A 120 27.93 17.93 13.74
C SER A 120 26.51 18.28 13.35
N VAL A 121 25.54 17.92 14.21
CA VAL A 121 24.12 18.03 13.92
C VAL A 121 23.44 18.70 15.09
N ARG A 122 22.63 19.71 14.78
CA ARG A 122 21.74 20.32 15.75
C ARG A 122 20.40 19.59 15.76
N ILE A 123 19.95 19.22 16.94
CA ILE A 123 18.70 18.53 17.20
C ILE A 123 17.82 19.49 17.98
N HIS A 124 16.64 19.78 17.46
CA HIS A 124 15.59 20.47 18.20
C HIS A 124 14.47 19.48 18.48
N SER A 125 14.19 19.27 19.76
CA SER A 125 13.20 18.33 20.27
C SER A 125 12.38 18.97 21.38
N ALA A 126 11.44 18.22 21.97
CA ALA A 126 10.65 18.69 23.11
C ALA A 126 11.50 19.13 24.33
N MET A 127 12.74 18.65 24.47
CA MET A 127 13.64 19.07 25.54
C MET A 127 14.33 20.42 25.31
N GLY A 128 14.27 20.93 24.09
CA GLY A 128 15.08 22.06 23.63
C GLY A 128 16.06 21.67 22.53
N GLU A 129 17.03 22.55 22.32
CA GLU A 129 18.00 22.48 21.22
C GLU A 129 19.36 21.99 21.74
N SER A 130 19.97 21.02 21.05
CA SER A 130 21.26 20.45 21.42
C SER A 130 22.10 20.12 20.18
N THR A 131 23.42 20.26 20.27
CA THR A 131 24.33 19.94 19.17
C THR A 131 25.11 18.67 19.51
N MET A 132 25.08 17.69 18.62
CA MET A 132 25.67 16.36 18.83
C MET A 132 26.41 15.91 17.58
N THR A 133 27.46 15.11 17.77
CA THR A 133 28.23 14.54 16.66
C THR A 133 27.73 13.14 16.36
N PHE A 134 27.38 12.89 15.09
CA PHE A 134 26.93 11.60 14.60
C PHE A 134 28.04 10.90 13.82
N THR A 135 28.16 9.59 14.00
CA THR A 135 28.96 8.68 13.17
C THR A 135 28.03 7.58 12.65
N PRO A 136 28.17 7.13 11.39
CA PRO A 136 27.29 6.12 10.82
C PRO A 136 27.21 4.85 11.70
N GLY A 137 25.99 4.38 11.94
CA GLY A 137 25.71 3.18 12.75
C GLY A 137 25.72 3.38 14.27
N THR A 138 26.13 4.54 14.79
CA THR A 138 26.06 4.83 16.23
C THR A 138 24.76 5.56 16.55
N PRO A 139 23.84 4.95 17.33
CA PRO A 139 22.60 5.60 17.70
C PRO A 139 22.82 6.68 18.76
N VAL A 140 22.08 7.78 18.64
CA VAL A 140 21.99 8.87 19.62
C VAL A 140 20.55 8.96 20.09
N THR A 141 20.34 8.96 21.40
CA THR A 141 19.01 8.97 21.99
C THR A 141 18.65 10.35 22.54
N THR A 142 17.45 10.81 22.22
CA THR A 142 16.74 11.88 22.94
C THR A 142 15.77 11.25 23.96
N GLU A 143 14.92 12.04 24.61
CA GLU A 143 13.89 11.50 25.52
C GLU A 143 12.92 10.55 24.81
N ALA A 144 12.46 10.92 23.62
CA ALA A 144 11.38 10.22 22.93
C ALA A 144 11.82 9.48 21.66
N GLN A 145 13.05 9.71 21.16
CA GLN A 145 13.50 9.15 19.88
C GLN A 145 14.92 8.59 19.95
N THR A 146 15.18 7.58 19.12
CA THR A 146 16.54 7.11 18.79
C THR A 146 16.85 7.56 17.36
N ILE A 147 17.93 8.32 17.18
CA ILE A 147 18.34 8.90 15.91
C ILE A 147 19.65 8.26 15.51
N THR A 148 19.71 7.68 14.32
CA THR A 148 20.91 7.01 13.81
C THR A 148 21.26 7.59 12.45
N LEU A 149 22.52 7.97 12.27
CA LEU A 149 23.05 8.26 10.95
C LEU A 149 23.27 6.92 10.24
N LEU A 150 22.55 6.67 9.16
CA LEU A 150 22.66 5.44 8.38
C LEU A 150 23.78 5.53 7.36
N ASP A 151 23.81 6.63 6.61
CA ASP A 151 24.71 6.78 5.48
C ASP A 151 25.01 8.25 5.19
N VAL A 152 26.12 8.48 4.48
CA VAL A 152 26.58 9.79 4.04
C VAL A 152 26.97 9.71 2.57
N LYS A 153 26.34 10.54 1.74
CA LYS A 153 26.63 10.67 0.31
C LYS A 153 27.32 12.01 0.01
N PRO A 154 28.16 12.09 -1.03
CA PRO A 154 28.64 10.97 -1.84
C PRO A 154 29.71 10.14 -1.11
N SER A 155 29.99 8.94 -1.62
CA SER A 155 31.19 8.19 -1.24
C SER A 155 32.44 8.88 -1.82
N PRO A 156 33.55 8.93 -1.08
CA PRO A 156 34.77 9.61 -1.55
C PRO A 156 35.46 8.85 -2.69
N TYR A 157 36.19 9.61 -3.50
CA TYR A 157 37.12 9.14 -4.54
C TYR A 157 38.49 9.75 -4.29
N ALA A 158 39.56 9.02 -4.62
CA ALA A 158 40.92 9.50 -4.37
C ALA A 158 41.22 10.80 -5.14
N GLY A 159 41.75 11.80 -4.43
CA GLY A 159 42.08 13.10 -5.00
C GLY A 159 40.87 14.01 -5.30
N VAL A 160 39.64 13.58 -4.97
CA VAL A 160 38.42 14.38 -5.15
C VAL A 160 38.03 15.03 -3.82
N THR A 161 38.07 16.35 -3.77
CA THR A 161 37.60 17.12 -2.60
C THR A 161 36.09 17.33 -2.66
N ILE A 162 35.36 16.81 -1.68
CA ILE A 162 33.91 17.01 -1.53
C ILE A 162 33.65 18.32 -0.78
N LYS A 163 32.84 19.22 -1.35
CA LYS A 163 32.43 20.46 -0.69
C LYS A 163 31.32 20.19 0.34
N GLN A 164 31.27 20.98 1.41
CA GLN A 164 30.24 20.88 2.46
C GLN A 164 28.79 20.85 1.89
N SER A 165 28.49 21.67 0.89
CA SER A 165 27.15 21.71 0.27
C SER A 165 26.78 20.47 -0.55
N GLN A 166 27.73 19.57 -0.84
CA GLN A 166 27.49 18.35 -1.61
C GLN A 166 27.11 17.15 -0.73
N TYR A 167 27.27 17.27 0.59
CA TYR A 167 26.94 16.19 1.50
C TYR A 167 25.42 16.02 1.66
N VAL A 168 24.98 14.76 1.61
CA VAL A 168 23.63 14.33 1.95
C VAL A 168 23.73 13.26 3.04
N PHE A 169 23.01 13.46 4.13
CA PHE A 169 23.01 12.58 5.29
C PHE A 169 21.67 11.86 5.37
N ILE A 170 21.72 10.54 5.56
CA ILE A 170 20.53 9.71 5.69
C ILE A 170 20.36 9.35 7.16
N PHE A 171 19.33 9.88 7.81
CA PHE A 171 19.03 9.62 9.21
C PHE A 171 17.83 8.68 9.33
N GLN A 172 17.91 7.76 10.28
CA GLN A 172 16.77 6.99 10.76
C GLN A 172 16.36 7.50 12.13
N ILE A 173 15.09 7.80 12.29
CA ILE A 173 14.49 8.28 13.53
C ILE A 173 13.48 7.24 13.97
N GLU A 174 13.64 6.71 15.17
CA GLU A 174 12.73 5.73 15.75
C GLU A 174 12.10 6.27 17.02
N LYS A 175 10.82 5.99 17.26
CA LYS A 175 10.21 6.25 18.56
C LYS A 175 10.79 5.29 19.59
N ARG A 176 11.25 5.83 20.72
CA ARG A 176 11.62 5.02 21.88
C ARG A 176 10.35 4.37 22.45
N LYS A 177 10.37 3.04 22.60
CA LYS A 177 9.26 2.28 23.20
C LYS A 177 9.21 2.45 24.70
#